data_AF-A0A6S6ZUP7-F1
#
_entry.id   AF-A0A6S6ZUP7-F1
#
_cell.length_a   1.000
_cell.length_b   1.000
_cell.length_c   1.000
_cell.angle_alpha   90.00
_cell.angle_beta   90.00
_cell.angle_gamma   90.00
#
_symmetry.space_group_name_H-M   'P 1'
#
loop_
_entity.id
_entity.type
_entity.pdbx_description
1 polymer ?
#
loop_
_entity_poly.entity_id
_entity_poly.type
_entity_poly.pdbx_seq_one_letter_code
_entity_poly.pdbx_strand_id
1 'polypeptide(L)'
;MTHAVSGTVAGEAVGGAAGDASAKHTEVVDGKVPHLTDPLVLMAGRAGLTQAAGRNVQVAAGELVHWSSGQDHNLAVIGSLRVHTGQALGIVAGVQTGGAESGLDLIAGTGEVDVISQHDTLTVQAQQNLRMVSANAGIEYASPQRIRIANAAGASIVIEGGNITVTAPGRIDVKTGNKQFAGPTQMPYPFPQFTVCKTCILDAQESVQSITDKA
;
A
#
# COMPACT_ATOMS: atom_id res chain seq x y z
N MET A 1 -13.82 13.68 19.36
CA MET A 1 -12.69 14.20 20.17
C MET A 1 -12.52 15.73 20.10
N THR A 2 -13.50 16.51 19.63
CA THR A 2 -13.30 17.96 19.36
C THR A 2 -13.20 18.87 20.59
N HIS A 3 -13.41 18.35 21.81
CA HIS A 3 -13.41 19.15 23.04
C HIS A 3 -12.56 18.56 24.18
N ALA A 4 -11.79 17.49 23.92
CA ALA A 4 -11.02 16.78 24.95
C ALA A 4 -10.00 17.69 25.67
N VAL A 5 -9.50 18.72 24.99
CA VAL A 5 -8.45 19.63 25.47
C VAL A 5 -8.94 21.03 25.80
N SER A 6 -10.25 21.29 25.70
CA SER A 6 -10.84 22.62 25.95
C SER A 6 -11.47 22.74 27.34
N GLY A 7 -11.19 21.81 28.25
CA GLY A 7 -11.79 21.79 29.57
C GLY A 7 -11.19 22.84 30.51
N THR A 8 -11.97 23.23 31.51
CA THR A 8 -11.55 24.11 32.59
C THR A 8 -12.11 23.59 33.91
N VAL A 9 -11.33 23.70 34.99
CA VAL A 9 -11.73 23.26 36.35
C VAL A 9 -11.38 24.30 37.39
N ALA A 10 -12.14 24.40 38.47
CA ALA A 10 -11.83 25.28 39.59
C ALA A 10 -10.40 25.07 40.11
N GLY A 11 -9.62 26.16 40.22
CA GLY A 11 -8.23 26.11 40.67
C GLY A 11 -8.04 26.09 42.19
N GLU A 12 -9.10 26.37 42.96
CA GLU A 12 -8.99 26.65 44.39
C GLU A 12 -9.15 25.42 45.31
N ALA A 13 -9.92 24.41 44.90
CA ALA A 13 -10.18 23.21 45.70
C ALA A 13 -10.47 21.96 44.85
N VAL A 14 -9.94 20.81 45.29
CA VAL A 14 -10.10 19.52 44.59
C VAL A 14 -11.56 19.10 44.42
N GLY A 15 -12.44 19.40 45.39
CA GLY A 15 -13.86 19.08 45.30
C GLY A 15 -14.58 19.83 44.18
N GLY A 16 -14.28 21.13 44.02
CA GLY A 16 -14.79 21.94 42.91
C GLY A 16 -14.20 21.51 41.58
N ALA A 17 -12.89 21.21 41.56
CA ALA A 17 -12.21 20.72 40.36
C ALA A 17 -12.77 19.38 39.86
N ALA A 18 -13.05 18.44 40.77
CA ALA A 18 -13.66 17.16 40.44
C ALA A 18 -15.08 17.31 39.90
N GLY A 19 -15.88 18.22 40.49
CA GLY A 19 -17.20 18.56 39.98
C GLY A 19 -17.15 19.11 38.55
N ASP A 20 -16.29 20.09 38.31
CA ASP A 20 -16.10 20.69 36.98
C ASP A 20 -15.57 19.70 35.93
N ALA A 21 -14.63 18.83 36.32
CA ALA A 21 -14.09 17.77 35.45
C ALA A 21 -15.19 16.77 35.07
N SER A 22 -16.02 16.35 36.03
CA SER A 22 -17.16 15.45 35.76
C SER A 22 -18.22 16.09 34.85
N ALA A 23 -18.40 17.40 34.97
CA ALA A 23 -19.31 18.19 34.14
C ALA A 23 -18.75 18.54 32.76
N LYS A 24 -17.49 18.19 32.46
CA LYS A 24 -16.78 18.55 31.23
C LYS A 24 -16.88 20.06 30.93
N HIS A 25 -16.70 20.87 31.96
CA HIS A 25 -16.84 22.32 31.84
C HIS A 25 -15.78 22.89 30.88
N THR A 26 -16.18 23.80 29.98
CA THR A 26 -15.29 24.39 28.94
C THR A 26 -15.31 25.91 28.90
N GLU A 27 -15.99 26.56 29.85
CA GLU A 27 -16.05 28.03 29.88
C GLU A 27 -14.77 28.60 30.49
N VAL A 28 -14.25 29.66 29.88
CA VAL A 28 -13.06 30.37 30.37
C VAL A 28 -13.54 31.44 31.34
N VAL A 29 -13.62 31.08 32.61
CA VAL A 29 -14.05 31.96 33.72
C VAL A 29 -12.87 32.17 34.67
N ASP A 30 -12.79 33.37 35.24
CA ASP A 30 -11.77 33.72 36.23
C ASP A 30 -11.81 32.75 37.43
N GLY A 31 -10.65 32.25 37.85
CA GLY A 31 -10.53 31.22 38.90
C GLY A 31 -10.57 29.76 38.42
N LYS A 32 -10.78 29.50 37.12
CA LYS A 32 -10.63 28.16 36.53
C LYS A 32 -9.33 28.00 35.74
N VAL A 33 -8.75 26.80 35.79
CA VAL A 33 -7.51 26.43 35.09
C VAL A 33 -7.78 25.40 34.00
N PRO A 34 -6.97 25.35 32.92
CA PRO A 34 -7.13 24.37 31.85
C PRO A 34 -7.07 22.92 32.35
N HIS A 35 -7.97 22.07 31.86
CA HIS A 35 -8.03 20.65 32.16
C HIS A 35 -8.56 19.84 30.97
N LEU A 36 -8.39 18.52 31.02
CA LEU A 36 -8.93 17.62 30.00
C LEU A 36 -10.40 17.29 30.33
N THR A 37 -11.27 17.28 29.32
CA THR A 37 -12.68 16.86 29.50
C THR A 37 -12.86 15.34 29.32
N ASP A 38 -11.88 14.69 28.70
CA ASP A 38 -11.85 13.24 28.43
C ASP A 38 -10.53 12.65 28.96
N PRO A 39 -10.50 11.37 29.37
CA PRO A 39 -9.29 10.72 29.84
C PRO A 39 -8.28 10.58 28.68
N LEU A 40 -7.19 11.35 28.75
CA LEU A 40 -6.12 11.37 27.74
C LEU A 40 -4.78 11.08 28.41
N VAL A 41 -3.95 10.30 27.72
CA VAL A 41 -2.54 10.10 28.07
C VAL A 41 -1.69 10.84 27.04
N LEU A 42 -0.85 11.77 27.51
CA LEU A 42 0.14 12.48 26.70
C LEU A 42 1.54 12.07 27.14
N MET A 43 2.35 11.58 26.20
CA MET A 43 3.76 11.31 26.42
C MET A 43 4.59 12.23 25.53
N ALA A 44 5.47 13.03 26.12
CA ALA A 44 6.32 13.98 25.41
C ALA A 44 7.72 14.01 26.00
N GLY A 45 8.74 14.12 25.14
CA GLY A 45 10.13 14.29 25.53
C GLY A 45 10.79 15.33 24.63
N ARG A 46 11.43 16.35 25.23
CA ARG A 46 12.10 17.42 24.47
C ARG A 46 13.26 16.90 23.62
N ALA A 47 14.05 15.99 24.17
CA ALA A 47 15.19 15.39 23.48
C ALA A 47 14.84 14.09 22.75
N GLY A 48 13.88 13.32 23.27
CA GLY A 48 13.45 12.06 22.66
C GLY A 48 12.50 11.25 23.54
N LEU A 49 11.93 10.21 22.94
CA LEU A 49 11.07 9.23 23.57
C LEU A 49 11.39 7.86 22.96
N THR A 50 11.56 6.83 23.80
CA THR A 50 11.87 5.46 23.35
C THR A 50 10.95 4.48 24.06
N GLN A 51 10.34 3.59 23.28
CA GLN A 51 9.57 2.46 23.78
C GLN A 51 10.30 1.17 23.42
N ALA A 52 10.59 0.35 24.41
CA ALA A 52 11.23 -0.95 24.24
C ALA A 52 10.50 -2.01 25.06
N ALA A 53 10.39 -3.21 24.52
CA ALA A 53 9.82 -4.37 25.21
C ALA A 53 10.71 -5.58 25.00
N GLY A 54 10.89 -6.40 26.04
CA GLY A 54 11.70 -7.62 25.94
C GLY A 54 11.07 -8.73 25.10
N ARG A 55 9.79 -8.59 24.74
CA ARG A 55 9.06 -9.54 23.89
C ARG A 55 8.33 -8.85 22.76
N ASN A 56 7.26 -8.11 23.06
CA ASN A 56 6.35 -7.58 22.06
C ASN A 56 5.90 -6.15 22.39
N VAL A 57 5.69 -5.35 21.35
CA VAL A 57 4.94 -4.10 21.38
C VAL A 57 3.70 -4.29 20.51
N GLN A 58 2.52 -3.95 21.02
CA GLN A 58 1.27 -3.97 20.26
C GLN A 58 0.64 -2.59 20.33
N VAL A 59 0.24 -2.05 19.17
CA VAL A 59 -0.50 -0.80 19.04
C VAL A 59 -1.80 -1.13 18.35
N ALA A 60 -2.92 -0.89 19.03
CA ALA A 60 -4.26 -1.08 18.51
C ALA A 60 -5.10 0.15 18.84
N ALA A 61 -5.91 0.59 17.88
CA ALA A 61 -6.87 1.66 18.05
C ALA A 61 -8.20 1.24 17.41
N GLY A 62 -9.32 1.62 18.02
CA GLY A 62 -10.66 1.32 17.48
C GLY A 62 -10.99 2.12 16.22
N GLU A 63 -10.30 3.23 15.98
CA GLU A 63 -10.58 4.14 14.86
C GLU A 63 -9.33 4.45 14.02
N LEU A 64 -8.27 4.97 14.63
CA LEU A 64 -7.11 5.48 13.90
C LEU A 64 -5.80 5.32 14.67
N VAL A 65 -4.77 4.87 13.97
CA VAL A 65 -3.37 5.05 14.35
C VAL A 65 -2.73 6.00 13.33
N HIS A 66 -2.15 7.10 13.80
CA HIS A 66 -1.47 8.07 12.96
C HIS A 66 -0.02 8.24 13.39
N TRP A 67 0.92 8.02 12.46
CA TRP A 67 2.34 8.24 12.66
C TRP A 67 2.79 9.35 11.73
N SER A 68 3.48 10.34 12.28
CA SER A 68 4.05 11.45 11.53
C SER A 68 5.45 11.76 12.04
N SER A 69 6.32 12.17 11.12
CA SER A 69 7.70 12.57 11.34
C SER A 69 7.95 13.85 10.57
N GLY A 70 8.70 14.77 11.16
CA GLY A 70 9.12 15.99 10.46
C GLY A 70 10.23 15.72 9.44
N GLN A 71 10.90 14.57 9.52
CA GLN A 71 11.96 14.13 8.61
C GLN A 71 11.66 12.68 8.22
N ASP A 72 12.47 11.72 8.68
CA ASP A 72 12.37 10.33 8.24
C ASP A 72 11.45 9.47 9.11
N HIS A 73 10.84 8.47 8.48
CA HIS A 73 10.29 7.29 9.14
C HIS A 73 11.14 6.08 8.75
N ASN A 74 11.85 5.50 9.72
CA ASN A 74 12.65 4.30 9.50
C ASN A 74 12.02 3.09 10.18
N LEU A 75 11.74 2.05 9.40
CA LEU A 75 11.23 0.77 9.87
C LEU A 75 12.21 -0.35 9.50
N ALA A 76 12.96 -0.83 10.48
CA ALA A 76 13.91 -1.92 10.31
C ALA A 76 13.35 -3.22 10.92
N VAL A 77 13.23 -4.26 10.10
CA VAL A 77 12.72 -5.58 10.52
C VAL A 77 13.71 -6.66 10.11
N ILE A 78 14.23 -7.41 11.08
CA ILE A 78 15.18 -8.50 10.82
C ILE A 78 14.47 -9.74 10.25
N GLY A 79 13.26 -10.01 10.74
CA GLY A 79 12.44 -11.15 10.30
C GLY A 79 11.64 -10.81 9.05
N SER A 80 10.32 -10.79 9.21
CA SER A 80 9.38 -10.55 8.10
C SER A 80 8.48 -9.37 8.39
N LEU A 81 8.33 -8.47 7.41
CA LEU A 81 7.32 -7.43 7.42
C LEU A 81 6.11 -7.90 6.62
N ARG A 82 4.91 -7.79 7.20
CA ARG A 82 3.64 -8.04 6.53
C ARG A 82 2.70 -6.88 6.78
N VAL A 83 2.06 -6.40 5.72
CA VAL A 83 1.07 -5.31 5.78
C VAL A 83 -0.21 -5.82 5.15
N HIS A 84 -1.29 -5.80 5.93
CA HIS A 84 -2.60 -6.27 5.50
C HIS A 84 -3.62 -5.16 5.74
N THR A 85 -4.46 -4.90 4.74
CA THR A 85 -5.51 -3.88 4.80
C THR A 85 -6.83 -4.49 4.35
N GLY A 86 -7.93 -4.15 5.03
CA GLY A 86 -9.26 -4.63 4.64
C GLY A 86 -9.84 -3.98 3.39
N GLN A 87 -9.35 -2.79 3.00
CA GLN A 87 -9.88 -2.04 1.86
C GLN A 87 -8.80 -1.63 0.86
N ALA A 88 -7.83 -0.82 1.27
CA ALA A 88 -6.81 -0.28 0.37
C ALA A 88 -5.48 -0.05 1.07
N LEU A 89 -4.40 -0.15 0.29
CA LEU A 89 -3.05 0.26 0.65
C LEU A 89 -2.58 1.30 -0.37
N GLY A 90 -2.19 2.49 0.09
CA GLY A 90 -1.66 3.57 -0.74
C GLY A 90 -0.24 3.92 -0.33
N ILE A 91 0.65 4.08 -1.31
CA ILE A 91 2.02 4.53 -1.13
C ILE A 91 2.27 5.66 -2.12
N VAL A 92 2.73 6.80 -1.61
CA VAL A 92 3.06 7.98 -2.43
C VAL A 92 4.41 8.48 -1.95
N ALA A 93 5.33 8.73 -2.89
CA ALA A 93 6.67 9.24 -2.64
C ALA A 93 7.02 10.32 -3.66
N GLY A 94 8.06 11.12 -3.39
CA GLY A 94 8.57 12.13 -4.34
C GLY A 94 7.65 13.34 -4.59
N VAL A 95 6.75 13.68 -3.64
CA VAL A 95 5.78 14.79 -3.81
C VAL A 95 6.40 16.20 -3.70
N GLN A 96 7.66 16.31 -3.26
CA GLN A 96 8.37 17.58 -3.16
C GLN A 96 9.62 17.58 -4.04
N THR A 97 9.84 18.66 -4.78
CA THR A 97 10.92 18.83 -5.76
C THR A 97 12.24 19.38 -5.17
N GLY A 98 12.45 19.24 -3.85
CA GLY A 98 13.34 20.13 -3.10
C GLY A 98 14.67 19.60 -2.57
N GLY A 99 14.97 18.30 -2.62
CA GLY A 99 16.26 17.84 -2.07
C GLY A 99 16.40 16.33 -2.03
N ALA A 100 17.42 15.84 -2.72
CA ALA A 100 17.72 14.44 -3.03
C ALA A 100 16.76 13.81 -4.07
N GLU A 101 17.35 13.21 -5.11
CA GLU A 101 16.61 12.42 -6.09
C GLU A 101 15.98 11.22 -5.39
N SER A 102 14.72 11.35 -4.99
CA SER A 102 14.00 10.33 -4.24
C SER A 102 12.60 10.19 -4.82
N GLY A 103 12.44 9.10 -5.57
CA GLY A 103 11.14 8.57 -5.99
C GLY A 103 10.71 7.45 -5.05
N LEU A 104 10.32 6.31 -5.63
CA LEU A 104 9.96 5.09 -4.92
C LEU A 104 10.87 3.95 -5.39
N ASP A 105 11.67 3.39 -4.48
CA ASP A 105 12.54 2.25 -4.74
C ASP A 105 12.00 0.98 -4.07
N LEU A 106 11.75 -0.06 -4.85
CA LEU A 106 11.39 -1.40 -4.38
C LEU A 106 12.48 -2.38 -4.81
N ILE A 107 13.35 -2.75 -3.87
CA ILE A 107 14.56 -3.54 -4.16
C ILE A 107 14.55 -4.81 -3.31
N ALA A 108 14.60 -5.96 -3.95
CA ALA A 108 14.95 -7.23 -3.31
C ALA A 108 16.42 -7.55 -3.61
N GLY A 109 17.25 -7.65 -2.57
CA GLY A 109 18.67 -8.00 -2.74
C GLY A 109 18.88 -9.46 -3.19
N THR A 110 17.96 -10.34 -2.78
CA THR A 110 17.93 -11.75 -3.18
C THR A 110 16.48 -12.24 -3.21
N GLY A 111 16.21 -13.25 -4.02
CA GLY A 111 14.87 -13.84 -4.13
C GLY A 111 14.00 -13.15 -5.18
N GLU A 112 12.78 -13.65 -5.29
CA GLU A 112 11.81 -13.22 -6.29
C GLU A 112 11.00 -12.02 -5.78
N VAL A 113 10.70 -11.08 -6.68
CA VAL A 113 9.72 -10.02 -6.46
C VAL A 113 8.49 -10.38 -7.27
N ASP A 114 7.39 -10.63 -6.57
CA ASP A 114 6.12 -11.00 -7.18
C ASP A 114 5.09 -9.88 -7.00
N VAL A 115 4.45 -9.48 -8.10
CA VAL A 115 3.46 -8.39 -8.15
C VAL A 115 2.23 -8.91 -8.88
N ILE A 116 1.20 -9.27 -8.11
CA ILE A 116 -0.01 -9.91 -8.63
C ILE A 116 -1.25 -9.09 -8.32
N SER A 117 -2.09 -8.90 -9.33
CA SER A 117 -3.51 -8.59 -9.16
C SER A 117 -4.34 -9.83 -9.49
N GLN A 118 -4.90 -10.48 -8.47
CA GLN A 118 -5.54 -11.79 -8.63
C GLN A 118 -6.90 -11.74 -9.32
N HIS A 119 -7.64 -10.63 -9.17
CA HIS A 119 -9.03 -10.52 -9.61
C HIS A 119 -9.30 -9.34 -10.54
N ASP A 120 -8.40 -8.35 -10.57
CA ASP A 120 -8.61 -7.11 -11.31
C ASP A 120 -7.35 -6.71 -12.08
N THR A 121 -7.31 -5.48 -12.57
CA THR A 121 -6.33 -4.96 -13.51
C THR A 121 -5.06 -4.51 -12.80
N LEU A 122 -3.92 -5.01 -13.27
CA LEU A 122 -2.62 -4.43 -12.95
C LEU A 122 -2.27 -3.35 -13.97
N THR A 123 -2.09 -2.10 -13.51
CA THR A 123 -1.73 -0.97 -14.38
C THR A 123 -0.35 -0.43 -14.01
N VAL A 124 0.56 -0.37 -14.99
CA VAL A 124 1.89 0.22 -14.84
C VAL A 124 2.06 1.31 -15.90
N GLN A 125 2.26 2.56 -15.46
CA GLN A 125 2.32 3.73 -16.33
C GLN A 125 3.45 4.66 -15.92
N ALA A 126 4.06 5.31 -16.90
CA ALA A 126 5.08 6.34 -16.69
C ALA A 126 4.87 7.47 -17.70
N GLN A 127 5.12 8.72 -17.29
CA GLN A 127 5.08 9.87 -18.18
C GLN A 127 6.27 9.88 -19.16
N GLN A 128 7.41 9.36 -18.72
CA GLN A 128 8.62 9.23 -19.51
C GLN A 128 8.81 7.77 -19.96
N ASN A 129 10.00 7.21 -19.79
CA ASN A 129 10.32 5.87 -20.25
C ASN A 129 9.87 4.82 -19.24
N LEU A 130 9.28 3.73 -19.76
CA LEU A 130 9.13 2.48 -19.04
C LEU A 130 10.20 1.51 -19.56
N ARG A 131 11.10 1.08 -18.67
CA ARG A 131 12.22 0.19 -19.02
C ARG A 131 12.13 -1.12 -18.25
N MET A 132 11.94 -2.23 -18.97
CA MET A 132 12.03 -3.59 -18.44
C MET A 132 13.27 -4.27 -19.03
N VAL A 133 14.17 -4.79 -18.17
CA VAL A 133 15.44 -5.40 -18.58
C VAL A 133 15.69 -6.67 -17.78
N SER A 134 16.05 -7.74 -18.47
CA SER A 134 16.63 -8.95 -17.88
C SER A 134 18.11 -9.01 -18.25
N ALA A 135 18.99 -9.18 -17.26
CA ALA A 135 20.43 -9.18 -17.48
C ALA A 135 20.96 -10.53 -18.00
N ASN A 136 20.39 -11.64 -17.50
CA ASN A 136 20.92 -12.98 -17.74
C ASN A 136 19.92 -13.94 -18.39
N ALA A 137 18.63 -13.58 -18.43
CA ALA A 137 17.55 -14.46 -18.89
C ALA A 137 16.64 -13.71 -19.87
N GLY A 138 15.37 -14.10 -19.94
CA GLY A 138 14.37 -13.48 -20.80
C GLY A 138 13.44 -12.52 -20.07
N ILE A 139 12.61 -11.84 -20.85
CA ILE A 139 11.38 -11.20 -20.41
C ILE A 139 10.25 -11.91 -21.15
N GLU A 140 9.24 -12.35 -20.42
CA GLU A 140 8.11 -13.11 -20.96
C GLU A 140 6.81 -12.32 -20.81
N TYR A 141 5.99 -12.35 -21.86
CA TYR A 141 4.65 -11.79 -21.86
C TYR A 141 3.70 -12.86 -22.36
N ALA A 142 2.73 -13.24 -21.52
CA ALA A 142 1.72 -14.23 -21.85
C ALA A 142 0.34 -13.69 -21.49
N SER A 143 -0.64 -13.94 -22.36
CA SER A 143 -2.05 -13.60 -22.12
C SER A 143 -2.93 -14.67 -22.73
N PRO A 144 -3.99 -15.13 -22.04
CA PRO A 144 -4.90 -16.14 -22.56
C PRO A 144 -5.75 -15.61 -23.72
N GLN A 145 -5.95 -14.29 -23.82
CA GLN A 145 -6.82 -13.67 -24.82
C GLN A 145 -6.04 -12.87 -25.86
N ARG A 146 -5.29 -11.86 -25.40
CA ARG A 146 -4.66 -10.87 -26.29
C ARG A 146 -3.40 -10.25 -25.69
N ILE A 147 -2.38 -10.10 -26.53
CA ILE A 147 -1.23 -9.22 -26.28
C ILE A 147 -1.21 -8.14 -27.36
N ARG A 148 -1.12 -6.86 -26.97
CA ARG A 148 -1.08 -5.73 -27.90
C ARG A 148 0.06 -4.78 -27.54
N ILE A 149 0.91 -4.51 -28.52
CA ILE A 149 1.93 -3.46 -28.46
C ILE A 149 1.57 -2.45 -29.55
N ALA A 150 1.36 -1.20 -29.19
CA ALA A 150 0.94 -0.17 -30.13
C ALA A 150 1.58 1.18 -29.80
N ASN A 151 1.77 2.02 -30.81
CA ASN A 151 2.20 3.40 -30.64
C ASN A 151 1.15 4.40 -31.16
N ALA A 152 1.31 5.67 -30.78
CA ALA A 152 0.40 6.75 -31.20
C ALA A 152 0.41 6.98 -32.73
N ALA A 153 1.48 6.58 -33.42
CA ALA A 153 1.60 6.68 -34.88
C ALA A 153 0.83 5.58 -35.65
N GLY A 154 0.16 4.67 -34.95
CA GLY A 154 -0.68 3.63 -35.55
C GLY A 154 0.02 2.32 -35.92
N ALA A 155 1.32 2.18 -35.61
CA ALA A 155 1.99 0.89 -35.71
C ALA A 155 1.61 0.00 -34.51
N SER A 156 1.31 -1.28 -34.77
CA SER A 156 0.95 -2.23 -33.73
C SER A 156 1.29 -3.68 -34.08
N ILE A 157 1.51 -4.47 -33.03
CA ILE A 157 1.62 -5.92 -33.08
C ILE A 157 0.55 -6.45 -32.12
N VAL A 158 -0.34 -7.30 -32.64
CA VAL A 158 -1.42 -7.93 -31.88
C VAL A 158 -1.31 -9.44 -32.00
N ILE A 159 -1.29 -10.14 -30.87
CA ILE A 159 -1.33 -11.60 -30.79
C ILE A 159 -2.69 -11.98 -30.20
N GLU A 160 -3.52 -12.66 -30.99
CA GLU A 160 -4.89 -13.01 -30.62
C GLU A 160 -5.40 -14.22 -31.42
N GLY A 161 -6.09 -15.15 -30.77
CA GLY A 161 -6.74 -16.28 -31.44
C GLY A 161 -5.78 -17.16 -32.24
N GLY A 162 -4.52 -17.28 -31.82
CA GLY A 162 -3.47 -18.01 -32.54
C GLY A 162 -2.84 -17.25 -33.71
N ASN A 163 -3.29 -16.01 -33.99
CA ASN A 163 -2.77 -15.17 -35.07
C ASN A 163 -1.84 -14.09 -34.54
N ILE A 164 -0.90 -13.66 -35.40
CA ILE A 164 -0.07 -12.47 -35.17
C ILE A 164 -0.40 -11.46 -36.27
N THR A 165 -1.00 -10.34 -35.88
CA THR A 165 -1.33 -9.23 -36.79
C THR A 165 -0.32 -8.12 -36.61
N VAL A 166 0.44 -7.83 -37.65
CA VAL A 166 1.38 -6.70 -37.69
C VAL A 166 0.78 -5.60 -38.57
N THR A 167 0.43 -4.48 -37.95
CA THR A 167 -0.13 -3.31 -38.64
C THR A 167 0.90 -2.19 -38.62
N ALA A 168 1.25 -1.65 -39.78
CA ALA A 168 2.10 -0.47 -39.89
C ALA A 168 1.59 0.42 -41.03
N PRO A 169 1.18 1.68 -40.77
CA PRO A 169 0.80 2.62 -41.83
C PRO A 169 1.96 2.98 -42.78
N GLY A 170 3.20 2.86 -42.30
CA GLY A 170 4.42 3.09 -43.07
C GLY A 170 5.02 1.81 -43.63
N ARG A 171 6.35 1.67 -43.50
CA ARG A 171 7.11 0.51 -43.98
C ARG A 171 7.37 -0.50 -42.85
N ILE A 172 7.20 -1.79 -43.15
CA ILE A 172 7.73 -2.89 -42.34
C ILE A 172 9.06 -3.32 -42.95
N ASP A 173 10.17 -3.17 -42.22
CA ASP A 173 11.50 -3.60 -42.68
C ASP A 173 11.89 -4.92 -42.01
N VAL A 174 12.02 -6.00 -42.79
CA VAL A 174 12.33 -7.34 -42.27
C VAL A 174 13.67 -7.83 -42.82
N LYS A 175 14.73 -7.60 -42.05
CA LYS A 175 16.10 -8.05 -42.37
C LYS A 175 16.34 -9.47 -41.85
N THR A 176 16.41 -10.46 -42.74
CA THR A 176 16.75 -11.84 -42.38
C THR A 176 17.41 -12.58 -43.55
N GLY A 177 18.34 -13.49 -43.25
CA GLY A 177 18.98 -14.37 -44.22
C GLY A 177 18.19 -15.65 -44.54
N ASN A 178 17.13 -15.95 -43.78
CA ASN A 178 16.30 -17.14 -43.99
C ASN A 178 14.84 -16.82 -43.65
N LYS A 179 13.92 -17.03 -44.60
CA LYS A 179 12.47 -16.91 -44.41
C LYS A 179 11.85 -18.25 -44.78
N GLN A 180 11.27 -18.94 -43.82
CA GLN A 180 10.59 -20.20 -44.04
C GLN A 180 9.16 -20.08 -43.52
N PHE A 181 8.19 -20.34 -44.39
CA PHE A 181 6.78 -20.45 -44.03
C PHE A 181 6.43 -21.93 -44.01
N ALA A 182 6.59 -22.55 -42.85
CA ALA A 182 6.14 -23.92 -42.62
C ALA A 182 4.62 -23.94 -42.29
N GLY A 183 4.02 -25.13 -42.33
CA GLY A 183 2.62 -25.32 -41.92
C GLY A 183 2.37 -24.95 -40.45
N PRO A 184 1.10 -24.83 -40.04
CA PRO A 184 0.75 -24.45 -38.68
C PRO A 184 1.25 -25.49 -37.66
N THR A 185 1.73 -25.01 -36.51
CA THR A 185 2.09 -25.82 -35.34
C THR A 185 1.50 -25.18 -34.09
N GLN A 186 1.25 -25.98 -33.04
CA GLN A 186 0.77 -25.47 -31.75
C GLN A 186 1.80 -25.69 -30.65
N MET A 187 2.03 -24.64 -29.84
CA MET A 187 2.87 -24.69 -28.64
C MET A 187 2.07 -24.07 -27.48
N PRO A 188 1.42 -24.88 -26.63
CA PRO A 188 0.61 -24.36 -25.53
C PRO A 188 1.48 -23.76 -24.42
N TYR A 189 1.02 -22.67 -23.83
CA TYR A 189 1.62 -22.04 -22.64
C TYR A 189 0.74 -22.29 -21.41
N PRO A 190 1.27 -22.83 -20.29
CA PRO A 190 0.48 -23.06 -19.09
C PRO A 190 0.22 -21.75 -18.34
N PHE A 191 -1.05 -21.43 -18.09
CA PHE A 191 -1.44 -20.24 -17.31
C PHE A 191 -1.69 -20.59 -15.84
N PRO A 192 -1.34 -19.68 -14.89
CA PRO A 192 -1.65 -19.87 -13.48
C PRO A 192 -3.18 -19.88 -13.26
N GLN A 193 -3.64 -20.82 -12.43
CA GLN A 193 -5.05 -20.96 -12.07
C GLN A 193 -5.34 -20.15 -10.80
N PHE A 194 -5.96 -18.99 -10.93
CA PHE A 194 -6.43 -18.20 -9.79
C PHE A 194 -7.78 -18.75 -9.29
N THR A 195 -7.79 -19.99 -8.80
CA THR A 195 -9.01 -20.56 -8.20
C THR A 195 -9.07 -20.19 -6.73
N VAL A 196 -9.95 -19.27 -6.37
CA VAL A 196 -10.31 -19.10 -4.96
C VAL A 196 -11.29 -20.19 -4.57
N CYS A 197 -10.88 -21.01 -3.60
CA CYS A 197 -11.75 -21.97 -2.94
C CYS A 197 -12.91 -21.21 -2.27
N LYS A 198 -14.10 -21.27 -2.87
CA LYS A 198 -15.30 -20.58 -2.35
C LYS A 198 -15.61 -20.96 -0.90
N THR A 199 -15.42 -22.22 -0.54
CA THR A 199 -15.55 -22.69 0.85
C THR A 199 -14.48 -22.07 1.74
N CYS A 200 -13.25 -21.89 1.26
CA CYS A 200 -12.16 -21.28 2.01
C CYS A 200 -12.39 -19.77 2.27
N ILE A 201 -13.05 -19.04 1.36
CA ILE A 201 -13.50 -17.66 1.66
C ILE A 201 -14.58 -17.67 2.74
N LEU A 202 -15.55 -18.58 2.66
CA LEU A 202 -16.66 -18.65 3.62
C LEU A 202 -16.14 -19.03 5.01
N ASP A 203 -15.24 -20.02 5.09
CA ASP A 203 -14.59 -20.44 6.33
C ASP A 203 -13.65 -19.35 6.88
N ALA A 204 -12.99 -18.58 6.01
CA ALA A 204 -12.19 -17.42 6.42
C ALA A 204 -13.08 -16.29 6.97
N GLN A 205 -14.24 -16.02 6.36
CA GLN A 205 -15.21 -15.04 6.87
C GLN A 205 -15.82 -15.46 8.22
N GLU A 206 -16.09 -16.76 8.42
CA GLU A 206 -16.57 -17.27 9.71
C GLU A 206 -15.49 -17.31 10.80
N SER A 207 -14.21 -17.48 10.42
CA SER A 207 -13.10 -17.53 11.37
C SER A 207 -12.51 -16.17 11.76
N VAL A 208 -12.90 -15.06 11.11
CA VAL A 208 -12.70 -13.70 11.66
C VAL A 208 -13.77 -13.41 12.72
N GLN A 209 -13.84 -14.26 13.75
CA GLN A 209 -14.42 -13.85 15.03
C GLN A 209 -13.41 -12.88 15.65
N SER A 210 -13.84 -11.64 15.83
CA SER A 210 -13.03 -10.60 16.48
C SER A 210 -12.51 -11.14 17.82
N ILE A 211 -11.25 -10.84 18.14
CA ILE A 211 -10.62 -11.21 19.42
C ILE A 211 -11.28 -10.49 20.62
N THR A 212 -12.35 -9.72 20.38
CA THR A 212 -13.04 -8.87 21.36
C THR A 212 -14.41 -9.40 21.80
N ASP A 213 -15.00 -10.42 21.18
CA ASP A 213 -16.26 -11.00 21.69
C ASP A 213 -16.02 -12.25 22.54
N LYS A 214 -15.44 -12.04 23.73
CA LYS A 214 -15.71 -12.87 24.91
C LYS A 214 -15.27 -12.17 26.19
N ALA A 215 -16.12 -11.25 26.66
CA ALA A 215 -16.26 -10.89 28.07
C ALA A 215 -17.74 -10.55 28.33
#